data_AF-A0A832TTY1-F1
#
_entry.id   AF-A0A832TTY1-F1
#
_cell.length_a   1.000
_cell.length_b   1.000
_cell.length_c   1.000
_cell.angle_alpha   90.00
_cell.angle_beta   90.00
_cell.angle_gamma   90.00
#
_symmetry.space_group_name_H-M   'P 1'
#
loop_
_entity.id
_entity.type
_entity.pdbx_description
1 polymer ?
#
loop_
_entity_poly.entity_id
_entity_poly.type
_entity_poly.pdbx_seq_one_letter_code
_entity_poly.pdbx_strand_id
1 'polypeptide(L)'
;MTPSDCAVVADDRNNLPMFRSGILKIAYNPDFIIRIKADKVVNGTLGKILPIVMGQPLKPSLPSRNDLRREAIHFSAISIPILVMLIGLNWVIFLISVIVLFYVISELYRMEGKKLPIFSRITGLAASETELYGFAAAPIYFAVGILLTLILFPTPVNSAAIAIFAVGDSSASLLGGLSKIQNPLNKGKTLEGSIAGFLLAFLAGAIFITPWKALLGAMIAMTIEALPLPLNDNITIPFFAGLGMIFL
;
A
#
# COMPACT_ATOMS: atom_id res chain seq x y z
N MET A 1 20.04 -16.34 -30.78
CA MET A 1 19.60 -15.99 -29.42
C MET A 1 18.77 -17.12 -28.88
N THR A 2 19.10 -17.61 -27.69
CA THR A 2 18.30 -18.62 -26.97
C THR A 2 17.28 -17.93 -26.06
N PRO A 3 16.19 -18.60 -25.64
CA PRO A 3 15.25 -18.04 -24.67
C PRO A 3 15.93 -17.54 -23.38
N SER A 4 17.01 -18.20 -22.96
CA SER A 4 17.82 -17.83 -21.78
C SER A 4 18.58 -16.51 -21.94
N ASP A 5 18.77 -16.03 -23.17
CA ASP A 5 19.42 -14.73 -23.45
C ASP A 5 18.39 -13.58 -23.50
N CYS A 6 17.10 -13.89 -23.32
CA CYS A 6 16.01 -12.93 -23.45
C CYS A 6 15.43 -12.55 -22.09
N ALA A 7 15.01 -11.30 -21.96
CA ALA A 7 14.20 -10.82 -20.84
C ALA A 7 12.90 -10.22 -21.37
N VAL A 8 11.80 -10.45 -20.66
CA VAL A 8 10.50 -9.84 -20.95
C VAL A 8 10.10 -9.01 -19.74
N VAL A 9 9.69 -7.76 -20.01
CA VAL A 9 9.12 -6.85 -19.03
C VAL A 9 7.63 -6.76 -19.31
N ALA A 10 6.81 -7.01 -18.29
CA ALA A 10 5.34 -6.95 -18.38
C ALA A 10 4.77 -6.22 -17.16
N ASP A 11 3.65 -5.51 -17.35
CA ASP A 11 2.92 -4.82 -16.30
C ASP A 11 1.53 -5.45 -16.04
N ASP A 12 0.83 -5.87 -17.09
CA ASP A 12 -0.55 -6.36 -16.97
C ASP A 12 -0.79 -7.77 -17.54
N ARG A 13 -1.96 -8.34 -17.20
CA ARG A 13 -2.40 -9.65 -17.71
C ARG A 13 -2.43 -9.77 -19.23
N ASN A 14 -2.55 -8.67 -19.98
CA ASN A 14 -2.56 -8.71 -21.44
C ASN A 14 -1.17 -9.06 -21.98
N ASN A 15 -0.11 -8.81 -21.21
CA ASN A 15 1.26 -9.21 -21.54
C ASN A 15 1.57 -10.66 -21.14
N LEU A 16 0.68 -11.34 -20.43
CA LEU A 16 0.92 -12.71 -19.94
C LEU A 16 1.36 -13.71 -21.03
N PRO A 17 0.85 -13.67 -22.29
CA PRO A 17 1.33 -14.55 -23.36
C PRO A 17 2.82 -14.41 -23.69
N MET A 18 3.48 -13.32 -23.27
CA MET A 18 4.92 -13.10 -23.45
C MET A 18 5.77 -13.86 -22.42
N PHE A 19 5.18 -14.30 -21.30
CA PHE A 19 5.88 -15.08 -20.26
C PHE A 19 6.05 -16.54 -20.68
N ARG A 20 7.04 -16.78 -21.56
CA ARG A 20 7.40 -18.13 -22.04
C ARG A 20 8.44 -18.80 -21.14
N SER A 21 8.51 -20.13 -21.23
CA SER A 21 9.52 -20.91 -20.52
C SER A 21 10.93 -20.57 -20.99
N GLY A 22 11.88 -20.53 -20.06
CA GLY A 22 13.30 -20.25 -20.34
C GLY A 22 13.66 -18.77 -20.52
N ILE A 23 12.69 -17.85 -20.48
CA ILE A 23 12.92 -16.40 -20.56
C ILE A 23 12.89 -15.80 -19.15
N LEU A 24 13.76 -14.82 -18.88
CA LEU A 24 13.71 -14.04 -17.64
C LEU A 24 12.45 -13.17 -17.62
N LYS A 25 11.53 -13.47 -16.69
CA LYS A 25 10.24 -12.78 -16.56
C LYS A 25 10.33 -11.67 -15.50
N ILE A 26 10.31 -10.42 -15.95
CA ILE A 26 10.37 -9.23 -15.11
C ILE A 26 8.99 -8.56 -15.09
N ALA A 27 8.47 -8.36 -13.90
CA ALA A 27 7.22 -7.64 -13.66
C ALA A 27 7.51 -6.19 -13.28
N TYR A 28 6.92 -5.22 -13.98
CA TYR A 28 7.07 -3.79 -13.70
C TYR A 28 5.73 -3.19 -13.24
N ASN A 29 5.68 -2.68 -12.01
CA ASN A 29 4.43 -2.21 -11.36
C ASN A 29 3.23 -3.14 -11.64
N PRO A 30 3.37 -4.47 -11.41
CA PRO A 30 2.50 -5.45 -12.03
C PRO A 30 1.13 -5.56 -11.38
N ASP A 31 0.16 -5.99 -12.20
CA ASP A 31 -1.09 -6.57 -11.70
C ASP A 31 -0.84 -7.87 -10.91
N PHE A 32 -1.89 -8.35 -10.24
CA PHE A 32 -1.85 -9.56 -9.42
C PHE A 32 -1.34 -10.80 -10.18
N ILE A 33 -1.76 -11.00 -11.43
CA ILE A 33 -1.44 -12.20 -12.20
C ILE A 33 0.03 -12.19 -12.62
N ILE A 34 0.50 -11.06 -13.13
CA ILE A 34 1.89 -10.90 -13.55
C ILE A 34 2.85 -10.98 -12.36
N ARG A 35 2.47 -10.40 -11.21
CA ARG A 35 3.25 -10.44 -9.98
C ARG A 35 3.59 -11.85 -9.52
N ILE A 36 2.61 -12.75 -9.56
CA ILE A 36 2.77 -14.15 -9.13
C ILE A 36 3.65 -14.94 -10.10
N LYS A 37 3.47 -14.71 -11.41
CA LYS A 37 4.14 -15.49 -12.45
C LYS A 37 5.55 -15.02 -12.82
N ALA A 38 5.92 -13.80 -12.43
CA ALA A 38 7.22 -13.24 -12.72
C ALA A 38 8.33 -13.84 -11.85
N ASP A 39 9.54 -13.87 -12.41
CA ASP A 39 10.73 -14.30 -11.67
C ASP A 39 11.24 -13.18 -10.75
N LYS A 40 11.12 -11.92 -11.21
CA LYS A 40 11.46 -10.70 -10.46
C LYS A 40 10.36 -9.66 -10.60
N VAL A 41 10.12 -8.89 -9.52
CA VAL A 41 9.19 -7.77 -9.49
C VAL A 41 9.95 -6.48 -9.21
N VAL A 42 9.64 -5.43 -9.96
CA VAL A 42 10.22 -4.10 -9.85
C VAL A 42 9.08 -3.08 -9.71
N ASN A 43 9.15 -2.27 -8.65
CA ASN A 43 8.22 -1.16 -8.44
C ASN A 43 8.95 0.20 -8.54
N GLY A 44 8.23 1.23 -8.99
CA GLY A 44 8.74 2.60 -9.09
C GLY A 44 9.48 2.87 -10.40
N THR A 45 10.75 3.28 -10.35
CA THR A 45 11.51 3.75 -11.53
C THR A 45 11.91 2.61 -12.47
N LEU A 46 11.64 2.78 -13.78
CA LEU A 46 11.96 1.81 -14.83
C LEU A 46 13.45 1.42 -14.89
N GLY A 47 14.36 2.35 -14.55
CA GLY A 47 15.81 2.11 -14.54
C GLY A 47 16.26 0.98 -13.59
N LYS A 48 15.44 0.58 -12.61
CA LYS A 48 15.71 -0.56 -11.73
C LYS A 48 15.69 -1.92 -12.45
N ILE A 49 15.18 -1.98 -13.68
CA ILE A 49 15.16 -3.20 -14.51
C ILE A 49 16.54 -3.50 -15.08
N LEU A 50 17.33 -2.48 -15.43
CA LEU A 50 18.60 -2.65 -16.13
C LEU A 50 19.59 -3.56 -15.37
N PRO A 51 19.81 -3.40 -14.06
CA PRO A 51 20.68 -4.33 -13.30
C PRO A 51 20.20 -5.78 -13.38
N ILE A 52 18.89 -6.02 -13.38
CA ILE A 52 18.31 -7.37 -13.42
C ILE A 52 18.58 -8.05 -14.76
N VAL A 53 18.39 -7.32 -15.86
CA VAL A 53 18.70 -7.80 -17.21
C VAL A 53 20.19 -8.10 -17.36
N MET A 54 21.05 -7.34 -16.68
CA MET A 54 22.51 -7.54 -16.63
C MET A 54 22.96 -8.61 -15.62
N GLY A 55 22.03 -9.35 -14.99
CA GLY A 55 22.36 -10.39 -14.00
C GLY A 55 22.88 -9.86 -12.66
N GLN A 56 22.75 -8.56 -12.39
CA GLN A 56 23.18 -7.93 -11.14
C GLN A 56 22.04 -7.94 -10.11
N PRO A 57 22.37 -8.03 -8.80
CA PRO A 57 21.37 -7.94 -7.75
C PRO A 57 20.72 -6.56 -7.74
N LEU A 58 19.43 -6.52 -7.37
CA LEU A 58 18.73 -5.27 -7.07
C LEU A 58 19.49 -4.54 -5.96
N LYS A 59 19.86 -3.28 -6.24
CA LYS A 59 20.48 -2.42 -5.24
C LYS A 59 19.37 -1.84 -4.34
N PRO A 60 19.63 -1.72 -3.02
CA PRO A 60 18.79 -0.91 -2.15
C PRO A 60 18.58 0.46 -2.77
N SER A 61 17.36 0.98 -2.66
CA SER A 61 17.03 2.30 -3.16
C SER A 61 16.40 3.11 -2.05
N LEU A 62 16.92 4.32 -1.83
CA LEU A 62 16.25 5.26 -0.95
C LEU A 62 14.84 5.58 -1.49
N PRO A 63 13.85 5.79 -0.62
CA PRO A 63 12.53 6.24 -1.02
C PRO A 63 12.61 7.53 -1.83
N SER A 64 11.84 7.64 -2.90
CA SER A 64 11.75 8.89 -3.65
C SER A 64 11.02 9.96 -2.83
N ARG A 65 11.11 11.23 -3.24
CA ARG A 65 10.34 12.31 -2.61
C ARG A 65 8.82 12.05 -2.65
N ASN A 66 8.34 11.39 -3.71
CA ASN A 66 6.92 11.06 -3.85
C ASN A 66 6.55 9.89 -2.94
N ASP A 67 7.41 8.88 -2.79
CA ASP A 67 7.20 7.79 -1.82
C ASP A 67 7.15 8.34 -0.40
N LEU A 68 8.07 9.23 -0.02
CA LEU A 68 8.06 9.89 1.30
C LEU A 68 6.79 10.69 1.55
N ARG A 69 6.27 11.40 0.54
CA ARG A 69 5.02 12.17 0.65
C ARG A 69 3.81 11.28 0.80
N ARG A 70 3.71 10.24 -0.03
CA ARG A 70 2.63 9.24 0.06
C ARG A 70 2.63 8.61 1.43
N GLU A 71 3.80 8.20 1.90
CA GLU A 71 3.92 7.57 3.21
C GLU A 71 3.62 8.53 4.37
N ALA A 72 4.00 9.80 4.25
CA ALA A 72 3.62 10.81 5.24
C ALA A 72 2.09 10.99 5.31
N ILE A 73 1.39 10.92 4.17
CA ILE A 73 -0.07 10.95 4.13
C ILE A 73 -0.65 9.69 4.78
N HIS A 74 -0.13 8.50 4.45
CA HIS A 74 -0.57 7.24 5.06
C HIS A 74 -0.36 7.23 6.58
N PHE A 75 0.85 7.59 7.04
CA PHE A 75 1.18 7.68 8.46
C PHE A 75 0.30 8.69 9.20
N SER A 76 -0.11 9.78 8.54
CA SER A 76 -1.00 10.80 9.15
C SER A 76 -2.34 10.23 9.61
N ALA A 77 -2.78 9.08 9.10
CA ALA A 77 -4.00 8.42 9.57
C ALA A 77 -3.94 7.97 11.03
N ILE A 78 -2.76 7.92 11.67
CA ILE A 78 -2.66 7.74 13.12
C ILE A 78 -3.39 8.84 13.91
N SER A 79 -3.63 10.01 13.29
CA SER A 79 -4.42 11.09 13.88
C SER A 79 -5.93 10.79 13.92
N ILE A 80 -6.43 9.86 13.10
CA ILE A 80 -7.87 9.54 13.02
C ILE A 80 -8.42 9.03 14.37
N PRO A 81 -7.79 8.04 15.05
CA PRO A 81 -8.17 7.66 16.42
C PRO A 81 -8.28 8.85 17.39
N ILE A 82 -7.34 9.79 17.32
CA ILE A 82 -7.32 10.98 18.18
C ILE A 82 -8.51 11.89 17.84
N LEU A 83 -8.77 12.13 16.55
CA LEU A 83 -9.93 12.90 16.12
C LEU A 83 -11.26 12.25 16.57
N VAL A 84 -11.36 10.92 16.51
CA VAL A 84 -12.55 10.20 17.00
C VAL A 84 -12.77 10.47 18.49
N MET A 85 -11.70 10.53 19.29
CA MET A 85 -11.79 10.87 20.72
C MET A 85 -12.18 12.34 20.96
N LEU A 86 -11.71 13.27 20.12
CA LEU A 86 -11.92 14.71 20.32
C LEU A 86 -13.29 15.20 19.85
N ILE A 87 -13.74 14.78 18.66
CA ILE A 87 -14.97 15.30 18.04
C ILE A 87 -16.06 14.23 17.86
N GLY A 88 -15.77 12.97 18.16
CA GLY A 88 -16.72 11.87 18.08
C GLY A 88 -16.73 11.15 16.73
N LEU A 89 -17.09 9.85 16.77
CA LEU A 89 -17.06 8.93 15.62
C LEU A 89 -17.86 9.42 14.42
N ASN A 90 -19.10 9.88 14.64
CA ASN A 90 -20.00 10.32 13.57
C ASN A 90 -19.46 11.52 12.80
N TRP A 91 -18.84 12.47 13.50
CA TRP A 91 -18.24 13.65 12.87
C TRP A 91 -17.01 13.29 12.05
N VAL A 92 -16.17 12.39 12.53
CA VAL A 92 -15.01 11.91 11.76
C VAL A 92 -15.45 11.17 10.50
N ILE A 93 -16.42 10.26 10.61
CA ILE A 93 -16.99 9.55 9.44
C ILE A 93 -17.55 10.55 8.43
N PHE A 94 -18.31 11.55 8.89
CA PHE A 94 -18.87 12.59 8.04
C PHE A 94 -17.76 13.38 7.33
N LEU A 95 -16.74 13.85 8.05
CA LEU A 95 -15.63 14.62 7.49
C LEU A 95 -14.85 13.83 6.44
N ILE A 96 -14.49 12.57 6.72
CA ILE A 96 -13.78 11.72 5.76
C ILE A 96 -14.65 11.50 4.52
N SER A 97 -15.95 11.23 4.69
CA SER A 97 -16.88 11.04 3.56
C SER A 97 -16.97 12.27 2.66
N VAL A 98 -17.03 13.47 3.26
CA VAL A 98 -17.03 14.74 2.53
C VAL A 98 -15.70 14.94 1.79
N ILE A 99 -14.57 14.68 2.43
CA ILE A 99 -13.24 14.78 1.79
C ILE A 99 -13.14 13.83 0.59
N VAL A 100 -13.58 12.58 0.72
CA VAL A 100 -13.60 11.60 -0.37
C VAL A 100 -14.47 12.08 -1.52
N LEU A 101 -15.66 12.60 -1.24
CA LEU A 101 -16.56 13.13 -2.27
C LEU A 101 -15.89 14.27 -3.04
N PHE A 102 -15.29 15.24 -2.35
CA PHE A 102 -14.57 16.33 -3.00
C PHE A 102 -13.36 15.85 -3.81
N TYR A 103 -12.62 14.86 -3.30
CA TYR A 103 -11.50 14.26 -4.02
C TYR A 103 -11.97 13.58 -5.32
N VAL A 104 -13.03 12.77 -5.26
CA VAL A 104 -13.61 12.10 -6.45
C VAL A 104 -14.06 13.13 -7.48
N ILE A 105 -14.79 14.17 -7.06
CA ILE A 105 -15.21 15.25 -7.96
C ILE A 105 -13.98 15.88 -8.62
N SER A 106 -12.97 16.25 -7.83
CA SER A 106 -11.74 16.82 -8.38
C SER A 106 -11.08 15.91 -9.41
N GLU A 107 -11.03 14.61 -9.12
CA GLU A 107 -10.38 13.66 -10.01
C GLU A 107 -11.12 13.48 -11.33
N LEU A 108 -12.47 13.51 -11.30
CA LEU A 108 -13.28 13.53 -12.51
C LEU A 108 -13.01 14.80 -13.36
N TYR A 109 -12.95 15.97 -12.72
CA TYR A 109 -12.58 17.21 -13.43
C TYR A 109 -11.16 17.15 -14.03
N ARG A 110 -10.21 16.56 -13.31
CA ARG A 110 -8.83 16.38 -13.79
C ARG A 110 -8.78 15.50 -15.04
N MET A 111 -9.54 14.41 -15.05
CA MET A 111 -9.65 13.50 -16.21
C MET A 111 -10.22 14.18 -17.44
N GLU A 112 -11.07 15.21 -17.28
CA GLU A 112 -11.56 16.07 -18.36
C GLU A 112 -10.56 17.17 -18.79
N GLY A 113 -9.34 17.17 -18.25
CA GLY A 113 -8.33 18.19 -18.52
C GLY A 113 -8.56 19.53 -17.82
N LYS A 114 -9.58 19.64 -16.97
CA LYS A 114 -9.87 20.84 -16.18
C LYS A 114 -9.04 20.81 -14.89
N LYS A 115 -8.32 21.91 -14.62
CA LYS A 115 -7.51 22.03 -13.40
C LYS A 115 -8.29 22.80 -12.34
N LEU A 116 -8.72 22.13 -11.29
CA LEU A 116 -9.10 22.79 -10.04
C LEU A 116 -7.81 23.04 -9.24
N PRO A 117 -7.33 24.30 -9.10
CA PRO A 117 -5.96 24.57 -8.68
C PRO A 117 -5.61 24.03 -7.28
N ILE A 118 -6.53 24.10 -6.32
CA ILE A 118 -6.31 23.56 -4.96
C ILE A 118 -6.27 22.02 -4.98
N PHE A 119 -7.25 21.40 -5.63
CA PHE A 119 -7.40 19.95 -5.59
C PHE A 119 -6.40 19.21 -6.49
N SER A 120 -6.03 19.79 -7.63
CA SER A 120 -4.96 19.27 -8.51
C SER A 120 -3.61 19.15 -7.80
N ARG A 121 -3.33 20.06 -6.84
CA ARG A 121 -2.12 20.01 -6.02
C ARG A 121 -2.17 18.89 -4.99
N ILE A 122 -3.34 18.65 -4.38
CA ILE A 122 -3.55 17.56 -3.42
C ILE A 122 -3.44 16.21 -4.14
N THR A 123 -4.10 16.03 -5.28
CA THR A 123 -3.98 14.81 -6.10
C THR A 123 -2.53 14.54 -6.48
N GLY A 124 -1.78 15.56 -6.92
CA GLY A 124 -0.36 15.40 -7.27
C GLY A 124 0.55 15.07 -6.08
N LEU A 125 0.12 15.29 -4.84
CA LEU A 125 0.86 14.90 -3.63
C LEU A 125 0.48 13.49 -3.16
N ALA A 126 -0.74 13.04 -3.44
CA ALA A 126 -1.29 11.78 -2.95
C ALA A 126 -1.18 10.61 -3.95
N ALA A 127 -1.17 10.90 -5.26
CA ALA A 127 -1.12 9.89 -6.32
C ALA A 127 0.31 9.56 -6.75
N SER A 128 0.54 8.31 -7.16
CA SER A 128 1.81 7.91 -7.78
C SER A 128 1.95 8.46 -9.21
N GLU A 129 3.19 8.56 -9.72
CA GLU A 129 3.42 9.06 -11.10
C GLU A 129 2.66 8.22 -12.15
N THR A 130 2.55 6.91 -11.94
CA THR A 130 1.78 6.00 -12.80
C THR A 130 0.28 6.24 -12.71
N GLU A 131 -0.23 6.57 -11.52
CA GLU A 131 -1.66 6.86 -11.31
C GLU A 131 -2.08 8.18 -11.96
N LEU A 132 -1.18 9.16 -12.09
CA LEU A 132 -1.48 10.43 -12.74
C LEU A 132 -1.84 10.29 -14.23
N TYR A 133 -1.44 9.20 -14.88
CA TYR A 133 -1.81 8.90 -16.27
C TYR A 133 -3.23 8.34 -16.43
N GLY A 134 -3.88 7.93 -15.34
CA GLY A 134 -5.25 7.40 -15.31
C GLY A 134 -6.07 8.03 -14.19
N PHE A 135 -7.11 7.34 -13.72
CA PHE A 135 -7.87 7.77 -12.54
C PHE A 135 -7.13 7.36 -11.26
N ALA A 136 -6.76 8.32 -10.42
CA ALA A 136 -6.00 8.10 -9.18
C ALA A 136 -6.88 7.51 -8.07
N ALA A 137 -7.11 6.20 -8.13
CA ALA A 137 -7.98 5.50 -7.18
C ALA A 137 -7.35 5.23 -5.80
N ALA A 138 -6.02 5.26 -5.67
CA ALA A 138 -5.33 4.85 -4.44
C ALA A 138 -5.75 5.66 -3.19
N PRO A 139 -5.87 7.01 -3.24
CA PRO A 139 -6.34 7.79 -2.10
C PRO A 139 -7.80 7.49 -1.72
N ILE A 140 -8.62 7.08 -2.69
CA ILE A 140 -10.02 6.67 -2.44
C ILE A 140 -10.03 5.34 -1.68
N TYR A 141 -9.28 4.34 -2.14
CA TYR A 141 -9.16 3.07 -1.42
C TYR A 141 -8.65 3.25 0.00
N PHE A 142 -7.70 4.17 0.20
CA PHE A 142 -7.21 4.55 1.52
C PHE A 142 -8.30 5.07 2.44
N ALA A 143 -9.01 6.11 2.01
CA ALA A 143 -10.06 6.70 2.82
C ALA A 143 -11.25 5.76 3.04
N VAL A 144 -11.63 4.96 2.03
CA VAL A 144 -12.69 3.94 2.16
C VAL A 144 -12.28 2.85 3.14
N GLY A 145 -11.04 2.38 3.12
CA GLY A 145 -10.53 1.41 4.10
C GLY A 145 -10.64 1.92 5.55
N ILE A 146 -10.28 3.18 5.78
CA ILE A 146 -10.46 3.84 7.09
C ILE A 146 -11.95 3.94 7.45
N LEU A 147 -12.81 4.41 6.54
CA LEU A 147 -14.25 4.52 6.76
C LEU A 147 -14.90 3.19 7.13
N LEU A 148 -14.62 2.14 6.35
CA LEU A 148 -15.12 0.79 6.63
C LEU A 148 -14.66 0.32 8.00
N THR A 149 -13.40 0.58 8.37
CA THR A 149 -12.86 0.18 9.67
C THR A 149 -13.55 0.92 10.83
N LEU A 150 -13.82 2.22 10.66
CA LEU A 150 -14.55 3.02 11.65
C LEU A 150 -16.01 2.56 11.82
N ILE A 151 -16.67 2.19 10.72
CA ILE A 151 -18.09 1.80 10.70
C ILE A 151 -18.29 0.38 11.22
N LEU A 152 -17.43 -0.56 10.82
CA LEU A 152 -17.65 -1.99 11.06
C LEU A 152 -17.14 -2.46 12.42
N PHE A 153 -16.15 -1.79 13.01
CA PHE A 153 -15.55 -2.22 14.28
C PHE A 153 -15.85 -1.23 15.41
N PRO A 154 -16.16 -1.72 16.62
CA PRO A 154 -16.40 -0.86 17.77
C PRO A 154 -15.09 -0.24 18.28
N THR A 155 -15.17 0.91 18.94
CA THR A 155 -14.04 1.47 19.71
C THR A 155 -13.75 0.55 20.92
N PRO A 156 -12.49 0.22 21.23
CA PRO A 156 -11.23 0.74 20.65
C PRO A 156 -10.64 -0.08 19.49
N VAL A 157 -11.31 -1.12 19.00
CA VAL A 157 -10.80 -2.01 17.92
C VAL A 157 -10.59 -1.23 16.62
N ASN A 158 -11.52 -0.36 16.23
CA ASN A 158 -11.38 0.49 15.04
C ASN A 158 -10.12 1.38 15.11
N SER A 159 -9.88 2.03 16.25
CA SER A 159 -8.73 2.89 16.50
C SER A 159 -7.41 2.12 16.43
N ALA A 160 -7.37 0.94 17.08
CA ALA A 160 -6.20 0.07 17.03
C ALA A 160 -5.91 -0.43 15.60
N ALA A 161 -6.94 -0.82 14.85
CA ALA A 161 -6.79 -1.32 13.48
C ALA A 161 -6.26 -0.23 12.53
N ILE A 162 -6.76 1.00 12.65
CA ILE A 162 -6.28 2.15 11.87
C ILE A 162 -4.83 2.49 12.23
N ALA A 163 -4.47 2.47 13.53
CA ALA A 163 -3.10 2.73 13.97
C ALA A 163 -2.12 1.65 13.47
N ILE A 164 -2.49 0.38 13.58
CA ILE A 164 -1.74 -0.78 13.06
C ILE A 164 -1.51 -0.62 11.55
N PHE A 165 -2.56 -0.31 10.80
CA PHE A 165 -2.48 -0.11 9.36
C PHE A 165 -1.58 1.07 8.98
N ALA A 166 -1.83 2.24 9.55
CA ALA A 166 -1.11 3.47 9.21
C ALA A 166 0.38 3.40 9.56
N VAL A 167 0.74 2.79 10.70
CA VAL A 167 2.15 2.70 11.10
C VAL A 167 2.85 1.50 10.47
N GLY A 168 2.13 0.39 10.30
CA GLY A 168 2.66 -0.83 9.70
C GLY A 168 3.00 -0.68 8.23
N ASP A 169 2.05 -0.22 7.42
CA ASP A 169 2.21 -0.10 5.96
C ASP A 169 3.28 0.95 5.59
N SER A 170 3.07 2.20 5.98
CA SER A 170 3.98 2.90 6.89
C SER A 170 5.47 2.59 6.77
N SER A 171 5.89 1.94 7.84
CA SER A 171 7.27 1.55 8.08
C SER A 171 7.73 0.39 7.20
N ALA A 172 6.84 -0.51 6.79
CA ALA A 172 7.19 -1.60 5.88
C ALA A 172 7.65 -1.08 4.51
N SER A 173 6.93 -0.10 3.97
CA SER A 173 7.26 0.58 2.71
C SER A 173 8.58 1.34 2.79
N LEU A 174 8.80 2.16 3.82
CA LEU A 174 10.01 3.00 3.96
C LEU A 174 11.26 2.19 4.26
N LEU A 175 11.19 1.30 5.25
CA LEU A 175 12.34 0.52 5.69
C LEU A 175 12.60 -0.64 4.73
N GLY A 176 11.54 -1.14 4.07
CA GLY A 176 11.65 -2.20 3.08
C GLY A 176 12.47 -1.81 1.84
N GLY A 177 12.47 -0.54 1.44
CA GLY A 177 13.27 -0.04 0.31
C GLY A 177 14.80 -0.13 0.52
N LEU A 178 15.24 -0.22 1.78
CA LEU A 178 16.64 -0.40 2.16
C LEU A 178 17.10 -1.87 2.09
N SER A 179 16.14 -2.79 1.98
CA SER A 179 16.41 -4.22 1.99
C SER A 179 16.82 -4.77 0.63
N LYS A 180 17.63 -5.83 0.66
CA LYS A 180 17.96 -6.65 -0.52
C LYS A 180 17.13 -7.93 -0.59
N ILE A 181 16.45 -8.30 0.50
CA ILE A 181 15.80 -9.59 0.66
C ILE A 181 14.33 -9.46 0.31
N GLN A 182 13.97 -9.98 -0.87
CA GLN A 182 12.57 -10.05 -1.31
C GLN A 182 11.79 -11.01 -0.41
N ASN A 183 10.55 -10.66 -0.11
CA ASN A 183 9.65 -11.53 0.63
C ASN A 183 9.30 -12.76 -0.23
N PRO A 184 9.45 -14.00 0.29
CA PRO A 184 9.18 -15.22 -0.47
C PRO A 184 7.71 -15.35 -0.91
N LEU A 185 6.77 -14.76 -0.16
CA LEU A 185 5.35 -14.77 -0.49
C LEU A 185 4.98 -13.73 -1.56
N ASN A 186 5.66 -12.58 -1.55
CA ASN A 186 5.44 -11.49 -2.50
C ASN A 186 6.76 -10.83 -2.88
N LYS A 187 7.25 -11.15 -4.09
CA LYS A 187 8.53 -10.67 -4.62
C LYS A 187 8.60 -9.14 -4.79
N GLY A 188 7.47 -8.45 -4.70
CA GLY A 188 7.39 -6.99 -4.73
C GLY A 188 7.50 -6.31 -3.35
N LYS A 189 7.55 -7.08 -2.26
CA LYS A 189 7.76 -6.62 -0.89
C LYS A 189 9.07 -7.19 -0.35
N THR A 190 9.52 -6.73 0.81
CA THR A 190 10.78 -7.18 1.43
C THR A 190 10.57 -7.70 2.84
N LEU A 191 11.39 -8.69 3.22
CA LEU A 191 11.24 -9.35 4.51
C LEU A 191 11.52 -8.39 5.68
N GLU A 192 12.58 -7.59 5.57
CA GLU A 192 12.95 -6.60 6.59
C GLU A 192 11.89 -5.50 6.72
N GLY A 193 11.26 -5.10 5.60
CA GLY A 193 10.11 -4.20 5.60
C GLY A 193 8.96 -4.80 6.40
N SER A 194 8.53 -6.02 6.08
CA SER A 194 7.42 -6.67 6.81
C SER A 194 7.72 -6.86 8.31
N ILE A 195 8.98 -7.16 8.69
CA ILE A 195 9.39 -7.27 10.10
C ILE A 195 9.31 -5.92 10.81
N ALA A 196 9.85 -4.86 10.20
CA ALA A 196 9.81 -3.53 10.80
C ALA A 196 8.37 -3.00 10.90
N GLY A 197 7.57 -3.23 9.85
CA GLY A 197 6.13 -3.00 9.81
C GLY A 197 5.42 -3.67 10.97
N PHE A 198 5.69 -4.96 11.19
CA PHE A 198 5.10 -5.74 12.27
C PHE A 198 5.40 -5.15 13.66
N LEU A 199 6.67 -4.85 13.94
CA LEU A 199 7.09 -4.32 15.23
C LEU A 199 6.45 -2.95 15.51
N LEU A 200 6.47 -2.04 14.54
CA LEU A 200 5.94 -0.70 14.73
C LEU A 200 4.40 -0.68 14.72
N ALA A 201 3.75 -1.53 13.92
CA ALA A 201 2.31 -1.73 13.96
C ALA A 201 1.84 -2.25 15.33
N PHE A 202 2.56 -3.24 15.88
CA PHE A 202 2.27 -3.76 17.22
C PHE A 202 2.33 -2.65 18.27
N LEU A 203 3.41 -1.86 18.28
CA LEU A 203 3.56 -0.74 19.22
C LEU A 203 2.45 0.30 19.05
N ALA A 204 2.05 0.61 17.82
CA ALA A 204 0.97 1.55 17.54
C ALA A 204 -0.39 1.02 18.03
N GLY A 205 -0.71 -0.25 17.76
CA GLY A 205 -1.94 -0.89 18.22
C GLY A 205 -2.03 -1.00 19.74
N ALA A 206 -0.91 -1.30 20.40
CA ALA A 206 -0.83 -1.47 21.85
C ALA A 206 -1.14 -0.20 22.66
N ILE A 207 -1.15 0.97 22.01
CA ILE A 207 -1.60 2.24 22.61
C ILE A 207 -3.13 2.21 22.87
N PHE A 208 -3.90 1.51 22.04
CA PHE A 208 -5.36 1.58 22.05
C PHE A 208 -6.03 0.33 22.62
N ILE A 209 -5.38 -0.83 22.54
CA ILE A 209 -5.96 -2.12 22.92
C ILE A 209 -4.96 -2.98 23.69
N THR A 210 -5.43 -4.05 24.33
CA THR A 210 -4.55 -4.94 25.10
C THR A 210 -3.42 -5.50 24.23
N PRO A 211 -2.18 -5.67 24.78
CA PRO A 211 -1.03 -6.07 24.00
C PRO A 211 -1.23 -7.37 23.20
N TRP A 212 -1.92 -8.36 23.75
CA TRP A 212 -2.21 -9.60 23.03
C TRP A 212 -3.09 -9.38 21.78
N LYS A 213 -4.13 -8.53 21.86
CA LYS A 213 -4.97 -8.20 20.70
C LYS A 213 -4.19 -7.38 19.68
N ALA A 214 -3.40 -6.40 20.14
CA ALA A 214 -2.54 -5.61 19.26
C ALA A 214 -1.51 -6.49 18.52
N LEU A 215 -0.92 -7.47 19.22
CA LEU A 215 0.00 -8.45 18.64
C LEU A 215 -0.69 -9.25 17.53
N LEU A 216 -1.88 -9.79 17.80
CA LEU A 216 -2.65 -10.51 16.79
C LEU A 216 -3.02 -9.63 15.59
N GLY A 217 -3.48 -8.40 15.85
CA GLY A 217 -3.81 -7.44 14.81
C GLY A 217 -2.62 -7.11 13.91
N ALA A 218 -1.44 -6.88 14.51
CA ALA A 218 -0.20 -6.65 13.77
C ALA A 218 0.26 -7.88 12.97
N MET A 219 0.15 -9.09 13.54
CA MET A 219 0.46 -10.34 12.83
C MET A 219 -0.44 -10.50 11.59
N ILE A 220 -1.74 -10.26 11.74
CA ILE A 220 -2.71 -10.37 10.64
C ILE A 220 -2.44 -9.30 9.59
N ALA A 221 -2.27 -8.03 10.01
CA ALA A 221 -1.99 -6.92 9.12
C ALA A 221 -0.77 -7.19 8.23
N MET A 222 0.35 -7.62 8.83
CA MET A 222 1.58 -7.87 8.08
C MET A 222 1.56 -9.17 7.30
N THR A 223 0.73 -10.14 7.69
CA THR A 223 0.49 -11.33 6.86
C THR A 223 -0.28 -10.93 5.60
N ILE A 224 -1.34 -10.12 5.73
CA ILE A 224 -2.12 -9.62 4.60
C ILE A 224 -1.25 -8.76 3.67
N GLU A 225 -0.41 -7.89 4.22
CA GLU A 225 0.58 -7.08 3.48
C GLU A 225 1.56 -7.94 2.67
N ALA A 226 2.03 -9.03 3.28
CA ALA A 226 3.00 -9.94 2.65
C ALA A 226 2.39 -10.81 1.55
N LEU A 227 1.06 -10.96 1.49
CA LEU A 227 0.40 -11.76 0.46
C LEU A 227 0.20 -10.94 -0.81
N PRO A 228 0.42 -11.52 -2.01
CA PRO A 228 0.13 -10.83 -3.26
C PRO A 228 -1.37 -10.92 -3.54
N LEU A 229 -2.22 -10.24 -2.77
CA LEU A 229 -3.68 -10.29 -2.93
C LEU A 229 -4.16 -9.45 -4.13
N PRO A 230 -5.28 -9.81 -4.78
CA PRO A 230 -5.86 -9.01 -5.87
C PRO A 230 -6.64 -7.78 -5.36
N LEU A 231 -6.88 -7.70 -4.05
CA LEU A 231 -7.58 -6.63 -3.37
C LEU A 231 -6.58 -5.57 -2.87
N ASN A 232 -7.02 -4.33 -2.74
CA ASN A 232 -6.17 -3.22 -2.31
C ASN A 232 -5.81 -3.32 -0.82
N ASP A 233 -4.50 -3.30 -0.53
CA ASP A 233 -3.92 -3.34 0.82
C ASP A 233 -4.53 -2.31 1.77
N ASN A 234 -4.88 -1.12 1.28
CA ASN A 234 -5.48 -0.06 2.09
C ASN A 234 -6.87 -0.42 2.64
N ILE A 235 -7.57 -1.36 2.02
CA ILE A 235 -8.86 -1.87 2.50
C ILE A 235 -8.65 -3.16 3.31
N THR A 236 -7.88 -4.10 2.77
CA THR A 236 -7.75 -5.43 3.36
C THR A 236 -7.00 -5.41 4.68
N ILE A 237 -5.91 -4.65 4.80
CA ILE A 237 -5.08 -4.62 6.01
C ILE A 237 -5.88 -4.18 7.23
N PRO A 238 -6.48 -2.96 7.28
CA PRO A 238 -7.20 -2.52 8.47
C PRO A 238 -8.48 -3.34 8.71
N PHE A 239 -9.14 -3.83 7.65
CA PHE A 239 -10.31 -4.69 7.78
C PHE A 239 -9.99 -6.03 8.47
N PHE A 240 -9.00 -6.77 7.97
CA PHE A 240 -8.66 -8.08 8.55
C PHE A 240 -7.99 -7.94 9.92
N ALA A 241 -7.20 -6.88 10.15
CA ALA A 241 -6.66 -6.59 11.47
C ALA A 241 -7.78 -6.33 12.50
N GLY A 242 -8.77 -5.48 12.15
CA GLY A 242 -9.94 -5.23 13.00
C GLY A 242 -10.75 -6.50 13.24
N LEU A 243 -10.96 -7.30 12.20
CA LEU A 243 -11.68 -8.57 12.29
C LEU A 243 -10.98 -9.56 13.22
N GLY A 244 -9.65 -9.67 13.16
CA GLY A 244 -8.90 -10.54 14.08
C GLY A 244 -8.99 -10.09 15.53
N MET A 245 -9.01 -8.77 15.76
CA MET A 245 -9.03 -8.21 17.11
C MET A 245 -10.42 -8.18 17.76
N ILE A 246 -11.52 -8.30 17.01
CA ILE A 246 -12.88 -8.25 17.58
C ILE A 246 -13.31 -9.56 18.26
N PHE A 247 -12.77 -10.70 17.81
CA PHE A 247 -13.18 -12.03 18.27
C PHE A 247 -12.46 -12.53 19.53
N LEU A 248 -11.53 -11.75 20.07
CA LEU A 248 -10.82 -11.97 21.33
C LEU A 248 -11.05 -10.75 22.22
#